data_AF-A0A5R9BAU4-F1
#
_entry.id   AF-A0A5R9BAU4-F1
#
_cell.length_a   1.000
_cell.length_b   1.000
_cell.length_c   1.000
_cell.angle_alpha   90.00
_cell.angle_beta   90.00
_cell.angle_gamma   90.00
#
_symmetry.space_group_name_H-M   'P 1'
#
loop_
_entity.id
_entity.type
_entity.pdbx_description
1 polymer ?
#
loop_
_entity_poly.entity_id
_entity_poly.type
_entity_poly.pdbx_seq_one_letter_code
_entity_poly.pdbx_strand_id
1 'polypeptide(L)'
;MTPSERRSGHTRSRVVESARWVTAQELAARYSHPVKKVIAKANRGAWPCHRQGSLIRFSPEDQAAIAEKWDQFHGDDPPVQQQSYIQLLMEEAIASQEERNKRTNL
;
A
#
# COMPACT_ATOMS: atom_id res chain seq x y z
N MET A 1 -34.47 -13.06 -27.09
CA MET A 1 -33.43 -12.02 -26.98
C MET A 1 -33.45 -11.51 -25.55
N THR A 2 -32.67 -12.14 -24.66
CA THR A 2 -32.64 -11.86 -23.22
C THR A 2 -31.42 -10.99 -22.86
N PRO A 3 -31.49 -10.25 -21.74
CA PRO A 3 -30.63 -9.12 -21.44
C PRO A 3 -29.33 -9.55 -20.74
N SER A 4 -28.17 -9.19 -21.28
CA SER A 4 -26.88 -9.45 -20.62
C SER A 4 -26.48 -8.31 -19.71
N GLU A 5 -26.93 -8.47 -18.48
CA GLU A 5 -26.35 -7.99 -17.25
C GLU A 5 -24.84 -7.71 -17.24
N ARG A 6 -24.53 -6.57 -16.61
CA ARG A 6 -23.52 -6.39 -15.56
C ARG A 6 -22.10 -6.86 -15.83
N ARG A 7 -21.24 -5.89 -16.18
CA ARG A 7 -20.07 -5.51 -15.35
C ARG A 7 -19.21 -4.51 -16.12
N SER A 8 -19.17 -3.27 -15.66
CA SER A 8 -18.03 -2.34 -15.75
C SER A 8 -18.53 -0.96 -15.31
N GLY A 9 -17.90 -0.20 -14.42
CA GLY A 9 -16.60 -0.36 -13.79
C GLY A 9 -16.71 -0.22 -12.29
N HIS A 10 -15.91 -1.01 -11.59
CA HIS A 10 -15.55 -0.68 -10.21
C HIS A 10 -14.65 0.56 -10.26
N THR A 11 -15.23 1.75 -10.26
CA THR A 11 -14.56 2.97 -9.77
C THR A 11 -14.55 2.92 -8.24
N ARG A 12 -13.85 1.94 -7.67
CA ARG A 12 -13.62 1.75 -6.24
C ARG A 12 -12.20 1.20 -6.13
N SER A 13 -11.23 1.79 -5.47
CA SER A 13 -11.23 2.89 -4.52
C SER A 13 -9.77 3.33 -4.40
N ARG A 14 -9.31 4.30 -5.20
CA ARG A 14 -7.89 4.74 -5.13
C ARG A 14 -7.57 5.60 -3.89
N VAL A 15 -8.48 5.70 -2.92
CA VAL A 15 -8.41 6.66 -1.81
C VAL A 15 -8.77 6.05 -0.44
N VAL A 16 -9.11 4.75 -0.34
CA VAL A 16 -9.73 4.19 0.89
C VAL A 16 -8.81 3.24 1.69
N GLU A 17 -7.50 3.24 1.47
CA GLU A 17 -6.57 2.53 2.38
C GLU A 17 -5.96 3.41 3.46
N SER A 18 -6.18 4.72 3.39
CA SER A 18 -5.65 5.67 4.37
C SER A 18 -6.52 5.80 5.62
N ALA A 19 -7.75 5.27 5.64
CA ALA A 19 -8.70 5.45 6.76
C ALA A 19 -8.42 4.58 8.00
N ARG A 20 -7.47 3.63 7.91
CA ARG A 20 -7.12 2.75 9.04
C ARG A 20 -5.91 3.26 9.79
N TRP A 21 -5.94 3.08 11.11
CA TRP A 21 -4.76 3.22 11.96
C TRP A 21 -3.75 2.14 11.61
N VAL A 22 -2.49 2.52 11.45
CA VAL A 22 -1.42 1.57 11.10
C VAL A 22 -0.35 1.55 12.19
N THR A 23 0.32 0.41 12.32
CA THR A 23 1.44 0.22 13.22
C THR A 23 2.75 0.72 12.61
N ALA A 24 3.77 0.92 13.45
CA ALA A 24 5.13 1.20 12.99
C ALA A 24 5.69 0.11 12.04
N GLN A 25 5.22 -1.13 12.18
CA GLN A 25 5.65 -2.25 11.34
C GLN A 25 5.03 -2.19 9.94
N GLU A 26 3.75 -1.82 9.85
CA GLU A 26 3.09 -1.59 8.56
C GLU A 26 3.68 -0.38 7.83
N LEU A 27 3.96 0.71 8.54
CA LEU A 27 4.67 1.87 7.97
C LEU A 27 6.08 1.50 7.53
N ALA A 28 6.81 0.71 8.31
CA ALA A 28 8.12 0.21 7.93
C ALA A 28 8.07 -0.59 6.61
N ALA A 29 7.08 -1.47 6.47
CA ALA A 29 6.86 -2.22 5.23
C ALA A 29 6.49 -1.30 4.05
N ARG A 30 5.67 -0.27 4.28
CA ARG A 30 5.26 0.68 3.24
C ARG A 30 6.38 1.56 2.74
N TYR A 31 7.34 1.94 3.59
CA TYR A 31 8.43 2.84 3.22
C TYR A 31 9.78 2.10 3.08
N SER A 32 9.75 0.76 2.97
CA SER A 32 10.96 -0.10 2.96
C SER A 32 12.00 0.31 3.99
N HIS A 33 11.55 0.67 5.18
CA HIS A 33 12.38 1.10 6.29
C HIS A 33 12.45 0.03 7.37
N PRO A 34 13.57 -0.10 8.09
CA PRO A 34 13.58 -0.93 9.28
C PRO A 34 12.65 -0.32 10.32
N VAL A 35 11.86 -1.16 11.00
CA VAL A 35 10.92 -0.75 12.07
C VAL A 35 11.60 0.15 13.10
N LYS A 36 12.87 -0.16 13.45
CA LYS A 36 13.68 0.67 14.36
C LYS A 36 13.86 2.12 13.88
N LYS A 37 14.02 2.35 12.56
CA LYS A 37 14.10 3.72 12.01
C LYS A 37 12.76 4.44 12.11
N VAL A 38 11.65 3.75 11.83
CA VAL A 38 10.29 4.33 11.98
C VAL A 38 10.04 4.73 13.43
N ILE A 39 10.33 3.83 14.38
CA ILE A 39 10.22 4.10 15.83
C ILE A 39 11.13 5.25 16.24
N ALA A 40 12.38 5.31 15.75
CA ALA A 40 13.30 6.40 16.06
C ALA A 40 12.81 7.75 15.49
N LYS A 41 12.25 7.79 14.27
CA LYS A 41 11.66 9.00 13.69
C LYS A 41 10.43 9.47 14.47
N ALA A 42 9.57 8.54 14.89
CA ALA A 42 8.43 8.83 15.76
C ALA A 42 8.88 9.36 17.13
N ASN A 43 9.88 8.73 17.76
CA ASN A 43 10.41 9.17 19.06
C ASN A 43 11.12 10.53 19.01
N ARG A 44 11.74 10.88 17.87
CA ARG A 44 12.37 12.19 17.65
C ARG A 44 11.36 13.28 17.26
N GLY A 45 10.07 12.95 17.12
CA GLY A 45 9.03 13.88 16.66
C GLY A 45 9.12 14.25 15.17
N ALA A 46 9.98 13.57 14.41
CA ALA A 46 10.09 13.80 12.97
C ALA A 46 8.83 13.34 12.22
N TRP A 47 8.27 12.21 12.68
CA TRP A 47 7.02 11.64 12.17
C TRP A 47 5.91 11.80 13.20
N PRO A 48 4.76 12.38 12.83
CA PRO A 48 3.60 12.44 13.71
C PRO A 48 3.15 11.02 14.05
N CYS A 49 2.78 10.80 15.31
CA CYS A 49 2.35 9.50 15.79
C CYS A 49 1.48 9.63 17.04
N HIS A 50 0.62 8.65 17.26
CA HIS A 50 -0.14 8.49 18.47
C HIS A 50 0.43 7.35 19.32
N ARG A 51 0.70 7.65 20.58
CA ARG A 51 1.10 6.64 21.57
C ARG A 51 -0.11 6.16 22.35
N GLN A 52 -0.34 4.86 22.33
CA GLN A 52 -1.25 4.19 23.26
C GLN A 52 -0.42 3.28 24.16
N GLY A 53 0.01 3.83 25.30
CA GLY A 53 0.97 3.18 26.20
C GLY A 53 2.33 2.99 25.51
N SER A 54 2.77 1.73 25.40
CA SER A 54 4.02 1.36 24.71
C SER A 54 3.87 1.22 23.18
N LEU A 55 2.64 1.27 22.66
CA LEU A 55 2.36 1.06 21.25
C LEU A 55 2.37 2.38 20.49
N ILE A 56 3.12 2.41 19.39
CA ILE A 56 3.12 3.52 18.43
C ILE A 56 2.17 3.16 17.29
N ARG A 57 1.16 4.02 17.08
CA ARG A 57 0.23 3.94 15.95
C ARG A 57 0.18 5.25 15.20
N PHE A 58 -0.25 5.18 13.96
CA PHE A 58 -0.30 6.30 13.05
C PHE A 58 -1.72 6.41 12.49
N SER A 59 -2.34 7.55 12.74
CA SER A 59 -3.67 7.87 12.22
C SER A 59 -3.62 8.07 10.69
N PRO A 60 -4.78 8.11 10.02
CA PRO A 60 -4.86 8.51 8.61
C PRO A 60 -4.15 9.83 8.31
N GLU A 61 -4.32 10.80 9.20
CA GLU A 61 -3.78 12.15 9.09
C GLU A 61 -2.26 12.13 9.28
N ASP A 62 -1.76 11.36 10.26
CA ASP A 62 -0.33 11.15 10.44
C ASP A 62 0.31 10.54 9.19
N GLN A 63 -0.35 9.54 8.60
CA GLN A 63 0.15 8.88 7.39
C GLN A 63 0.23 9.83 6.20
N ALA A 64 -0.75 10.72 6.03
CA ALA A 64 -0.74 11.74 5.00
C ALA A 64 0.39 12.76 5.22
N ALA A 65 0.57 13.24 6.45
CA ALA A 65 1.66 14.15 6.80
C ALA A 65 3.05 13.49 6.67
N ILE A 66 3.17 12.19 6.95
CA ILE A 66 4.40 11.43 6.71
C ILE A 66 4.67 11.30 5.22
N ALA A 67 3.64 11.04 4.41
CA ALA A 67 3.77 10.94 2.96
C ALA A 67 4.21 12.28 2.34
N GLU A 68 3.61 13.40 2.76
CA GLU A 68 3.99 14.74 2.30
C GLU A 68 5.44 15.09 2.67
N LYS A 69 5.85 14.78 3.91
CA LYS A 69 7.26 14.94 4.32
C LYS A 69 8.19 14.00 3.55
N TRP A 70 7.75 12.78 3.26
CA TRP A 70 8.55 11.81 2.52
C TRP A 70 8.82 12.28 1.10
N ASP A 71 7.77 12.73 0.41
CA ASP A 71 7.83 13.31 -0.94
C ASP A 71 8.88 14.44 -1.00
N GLN A 72 8.87 15.33 -0.01
CA GLN A 72 9.82 16.44 0.09
C GLN A 72 11.30 16.00 0.17
N PHE A 73 11.60 14.85 0.78
CA PHE A 73 12.98 14.36 0.93
C PHE A 73 13.41 13.34 -0.13
N HIS A 74 12.45 12.64 -0.73
CA HIS A 74 12.73 11.52 -1.63
C HIS A 74 12.31 11.72 -3.09
N GLY A 75 11.61 12.82 -3.42
CA GLY A 75 11.42 13.36 -4.79
C GLY A 75 10.65 12.47 -5.77
N ASP A 76 11.13 11.25 -6.01
CA ASP A 76 10.63 10.30 -7.02
C ASP A 76 10.62 8.84 -6.50
N ASP A 77 11.01 8.59 -5.24
CA ASP A 77 10.99 7.23 -4.65
C ASP A 77 9.69 7.04 -3.84
N PRO A 78 8.59 6.54 -4.46
CA PRO A 78 7.33 6.38 -3.76
C PRO A 78 7.49 5.33 -2.65
N PRO A 79 6.76 5.47 -1.54
CA PRO A 79 6.66 4.37 -0.58
C PRO A 79 6.24 3.11 -1.32
N VAL A 80 7.01 2.03 -1.14
CA VAL A 80 6.67 0.67 -1.61
C VAL A 80 5.30 0.28 -1.06
N GLN A 81 4.24 0.62 -1.80
CA GLN A 81 2.92 0.06 -1.58
C GLN A 81 3.05 -1.44 -1.84
N GLN A 82 3.08 -2.23 -0.77
CA GLN A 82 3.04 -3.70 -0.83
C GLN A 82 1.90 -4.24 -1.72
N GLN A 83 0.87 -3.41 -1.99
CA GLN A 83 -0.20 -3.69 -2.94
C GLN A 83 0.29 -3.93 -4.38
N SER A 84 1.28 -3.17 -4.87
CA SER A 84 1.73 -3.28 -6.27
C SER A 84 2.55 -4.54 -6.51
N TYR A 85 3.34 -4.98 -5.54
CA TYR A 85 4.17 -6.19 -5.69
C TYR A 85 3.34 -7.47 -5.79
N ILE A 86 2.30 -7.62 -4.96
CA ILE A 86 1.40 -8.78 -5.03
C ILE A 86 0.55 -8.73 -6.31
N GLN A 87 0.14 -7.54 -6.75
CA GLN A 87 -0.61 -7.36 -7.99
C GLN A 87 0.24 -7.73 -9.23
N LEU A 88 1.50 -7.29 -9.27
CA LEU A 88 2.46 -7.62 -10.35
C LEU A 88 2.71 -9.13 -10.44
N LEU A 89 2.91 -9.79 -9.30
CA LEU A 89 3.07 -11.25 -9.25
C LEU A 89 1.79 -11.98 -9.70
N MET A 90 0.61 -11.42 -9.45
CA MET A 90 -0.65 -12.00 -9.89
C MET A 90 -0.88 -11.80 -11.40
N GLU A 91 -0.51 -10.65 -11.97
CA GLU A 91 -0.60 -10.39 -13.41
C GLU A 91 0.35 -11.29 -14.21
N GLU A 92 1.59 -11.51 -13.75
CA GLU A 92 2.49 -12.49 -14.36
C GLU A 92 1.92 -13.92 -14.31
N ALA A 93 1.34 -14.32 -13.16
CA ALA A 93 0.74 -15.63 -13.01
C ALA A 93 -0.49 -15.82 -13.94
N ILE A 94 -1.31 -14.77 -14.12
CA ILE A 94 -2.46 -14.79 -15.02
C ILE A 94 -2.01 -14.87 -16.48
N ALA A 95 -1.04 -14.05 -16.89
CA ALA A 95 -0.50 -14.06 -18.25
C ALA A 95 0.12 -15.43 -18.62
N SER A 96 0.87 -16.02 -17.68
CA SER A 96 1.46 -17.35 -17.84
C SER A 96 0.41 -18.45 -17.98
N GLN A 97 -0.69 -18.37 -17.23
CA GLN A 97 -1.78 -19.35 -17.32
C GLN A 97 -2.59 -19.22 -18.61
N GLU A 98 -2.80 -18.00 -19.10
CA GLU A 98 -3.51 -17.74 -20.36
C GLU A 98 -2.76 -18.32 -21.57
N GLU A 99 -1.43 -18.13 -21.62
CA GLU A 99 -0.59 -18.68 -22.68
C GLU A 99 -0.59 -20.23 -22.65
N ARG A 100 -0.57 -20.79 -21.45
CA ARG A 100 -0.65 -22.23 -21.25
C ARG A 100 -1.98 -22.79 -21.76
N ASN A 101 -3.10 -22.14 -21.44
CA ASN A 101 -4.43 -22.53 -21.92
C ASN A 101 -4.61 -22.39 -23.44
N LYS A 102 -3.96 -21.42 -24.07
CA LYS A 102 -3.94 -21.27 -25.54
C LYS A 102 -3.18 -22.41 -26.22
N ARG A 103 -2.12 -22.92 -25.59
CA ARG A 103 -1.34 -24.08 -26.08
C ARG A 103 -2.06 -25.42 -25.89
N THR A 104 -2.87 -25.59 -24.85
CA THR A 104 -3.62 -26.84 -24.61
C THR A 104 -4.96 -26.92 -25.32
N ASN A 105 -5.51 -25.81 -25.84
CA ASN A 105 -6.75 -25.79 -26.63
C ASN A 105 -6.52 -25.80 -28.16
N LEU A 106 -5.33 -26.22 -28.62
CA LEU A 106 -5.07 -26.56 -30.03
C LEU A 106 -5.01 -28.07 -30.23
#